data_AF-A0AAD4HHU0-F1
#
_entry.id   AF-A0AAD4HHU0-F1
#
_cell.length_a   1.000
_cell.length_b   1.000
_cell.length_c   1.000
_cell.angle_alpha   90.00
_cell.angle_beta   90.00
_cell.angle_gamma   90.00
#
_symmetry.space_group_name_H-M   'P 1'
#
loop_
_entity.id
_entity.type
_entity.pdbx_description
1 polymer ?
#
loop_
_entity_poly.entity_id
_entity_poly.type
_entity_poly.pdbx_seq_one_letter_code
_entity_poly.pdbx_strand_id
1 'polypeptide(L)'
;METLWARLNLISPAARGMSSPHRKECLDYQMNDSNFCKMIRMKRTLCRKYKLARNGILESGKAFDRLDEAAPSHLKTEWLARERIAQSSRLNDPSAMDEYEINIKKAPSKKEIELRLLEEGNARNAAPSRRSVVTWISTGLAIEEAQIALLIEVRRIGRRSTETQRLDIARQRDRLQGQIDGFARSALTHLGEGFDADDEPEDLDVDILDDLDDDLADFTETSHTWTNSPELTVIPLPSNLGVDRCRRCMAEDLIPLEMSLGEGQANDALHNLRIYLCNKAILFRTTVRQANSQALKTRAWSQVTLVQQAVSLHASIYTKTRKQMMKLEPGQDQLQKYKPLLREQLKISTAVGDPNARGQRNESLAWFWSVEVDLGDQSWNEEFYRVHWLRAKALWDRWREEMLLVTFEMDWTCKFFLWKTTIWGEHMQESLEKRLPGHGCYAGRQSHMYSLLAQDAQAAFQDLQNVLIEAGDE
;
A
#
# COMPACT_ATOMS: atom_id res chain seq x y z
N MET A 1 16.01 -8.33 -13.61
CA MET A 1 17.15 -7.39 -13.66
C MET A 1 18.15 -7.78 -12.57
N GLU A 2 19.36 -8.17 -12.92
CA GLU A 2 20.41 -8.48 -11.94
C GLU A 2 20.87 -7.18 -11.26
N THR A 3 20.57 -7.02 -9.97
CA THR A 3 20.87 -5.81 -9.18
C THR A 3 22.37 -5.61 -8.91
N LEU A 4 23.18 -6.64 -9.14
CA LEU A 4 24.60 -6.67 -8.77
C LEU A 4 25.49 -5.82 -9.68
N TRP A 5 25.07 -5.60 -10.93
CA TRP A 5 25.83 -4.84 -11.93
C TRP A 5 25.52 -3.35 -11.94
N ALA A 6 24.68 -2.87 -11.01
CA ALA A 6 24.39 -1.43 -10.87
C ALA A 6 25.66 -0.58 -10.64
N ARG A 7 26.72 -1.16 -10.08
CA ARG A 7 28.04 -0.50 -9.94
C ARG A 7 28.67 -0.12 -11.28
N LEU A 8 28.33 -0.82 -12.37
CA LEU A 8 28.80 -0.48 -13.71
C LEU A 8 28.30 0.90 -14.18
N ASN A 9 27.21 1.41 -13.61
CA ASN A 9 26.71 2.76 -13.93
C ASN A 9 27.72 3.85 -13.54
N LEU A 10 28.53 3.62 -12.49
CA LEU A 10 29.60 4.52 -12.07
C LEU A 10 30.86 4.38 -12.95
N ILE A 11 31.12 3.18 -13.47
CA ILE A 11 32.34 2.83 -14.18
C ILE A 11 32.23 3.14 -15.68
N SER A 12 31.05 2.94 -16.26
CA SER A 12 30.79 3.15 -17.69
C SER A 12 31.14 4.56 -18.19
N PRO A 13 30.89 5.66 -17.45
CA PRO A 13 31.36 6.99 -17.81
C PRO A 13 32.89 7.11 -17.86
N ALA A 14 33.60 6.52 -16.89
CA ALA A 14 35.06 6.55 -16.82
C ALA A 14 35.71 5.75 -17.95
N ALA A 15 35.05 4.67 -18.41
CA ALA A 15 35.51 3.86 -19.53
C ALA A 15 35.17 4.43 -20.92
N ARG A 16 34.51 5.60 -21.00
CA ARG A 16 34.03 6.19 -22.27
C ARG A 16 35.16 6.71 -23.15
N GLY A 17 36.24 7.22 -22.56
CA GLY A 17 37.41 7.73 -23.30
C GLY A 17 38.38 6.64 -23.75
N MET A 18 38.13 5.38 -23.39
CA MET A 18 38.98 4.24 -23.73
C MET A 18 38.70 3.78 -25.17
N SER A 19 39.71 3.15 -25.80
CA SER A 19 39.49 2.42 -27.05
C SER A 19 38.48 1.29 -26.83
N SER A 20 37.76 0.89 -27.89
CA SER A 20 36.72 -0.15 -27.80
C SER A 20 37.22 -1.46 -27.14
N PRO A 21 38.40 -2.01 -27.51
CA PRO A 21 38.93 -3.21 -26.85
C PRO A 21 39.20 -2.99 -25.36
N HIS A 22 39.86 -1.88 -25.01
CA HIS A 22 40.21 -1.59 -23.62
C HIS A 22 38.99 -1.33 -22.74
N ARG A 23 37.96 -0.67 -23.30
CA ARG A 23 36.67 -0.48 -22.63
C ARG A 23 36.02 -1.82 -22.29
N LYS A 24 36.04 -2.78 -23.23
CA LYS A 24 35.48 -4.11 -23.01
C LYS A 24 36.21 -4.85 -21.90
N GLU A 25 37.54 -4.88 -21.95
CA GLU A 25 38.37 -5.50 -20.90
C GLU A 25 38.14 -4.88 -19.52
N CYS A 26 38.02 -3.55 -19.45
CA CYS A 26 37.76 -2.85 -18.20
C CYS A 26 36.40 -3.25 -17.61
N LEU A 27 35.35 -3.31 -18.42
CA LEU A 27 34.02 -3.73 -17.97
C LEU A 27 34.00 -5.21 -17.57
N ASP A 28 34.60 -6.08 -18.36
CA ASP A 28 34.69 -7.53 -18.06
C ASP A 28 35.44 -7.77 -16.75
N TYR A 29 36.54 -7.05 -16.51
CA TYR A 29 37.29 -7.11 -15.24
C TYR A 29 36.40 -6.75 -14.04
N GLN A 30 35.62 -5.67 -14.16
CA GLN A 30 34.74 -5.21 -13.08
C GLN A 30 33.56 -6.15 -12.84
N MET A 31 33.00 -6.73 -13.90
CA MET A 31 31.99 -7.78 -13.80
C MET A 31 32.56 -9.02 -13.10
N ASN A 32 33.78 -9.43 -13.47
CA ASN A 32 34.45 -10.58 -12.86
C ASN A 32 34.81 -10.35 -11.39
N ASP A 33 35.29 -9.15 -11.03
CA ASP A 33 35.53 -8.79 -9.62
C ASP A 33 34.23 -8.83 -8.82
N SER A 34 33.14 -8.30 -9.36
CA SER A 34 31.83 -8.33 -8.71
C SER A 34 31.34 -9.77 -8.48
N ASN A 35 31.49 -10.64 -9.48
CA ASN A 35 31.17 -12.06 -9.38
C ASN A 35 32.06 -12.78 -8.36
N PHE A 36 33.36 -12.50 -8.35
CA PHE A 36 34.30 -13.04 -7.37
C PHE A 36 33.96 -12.59 -5.94
N CYS A 37 33.68 -11.30 -5.75
CA CYS A 37 33.23 -10.73 -4.48
C CYS A 37 31.93 -11.39 -4.00
N LYS A 38 30.96 -11.63 -4.88
CA LYS A 38 29.73 -12.35 -4.56
C LYS A 38 30.04 -13.77 -4.08
N MET A 39 30.89 -14.48 -4.82
CA MET A 39 31.30 -15.85 -4.53
C MET A 39 31.96 -15.96 -3.14
N ILE A 40 32.97 -15.15 -2.83
CA ILE A 40 33.64 -15.21 -1.52
C ILE A 40 32.75 -14.77 -0.36
N ARG A 41 31.71 -13.97 -0.62
CA ARG A 41 30.72 -13.51 0.38
C ARG A 41 29.53 -14.45 0.52
N MET A 42 29.48 -15.56 -0.24
CA MET A 42 28.33 -16.46 -0.27
C MET A 42 28.04 -17.02 1.13
N LYS A 43 29.07 -17.48 1.84
CA LYS A 43 29.00 -17.92 3.25
C LYS A 43 28.20 -16.94 4.12
N ARG A 44 28.66 -15.70 4.22
CA ARG A 44 28.04 -14.67 5.07
C ARG A 44 26.61 -14.35 4.64
N THR A 45 26.36 -14.32 3.33
CA THR A 45 25.04 -13.98 2.78
C THR A 45 24.03 -15.07 3.07
N LEU A 46 24.39 -16.33 2.84
CA LEU A 46 23.53 -17.49 3.11
C LEU A 46 23.28 -17.67 4.61
N CYS A 47 24.29 -17.50 5.48
CA CYS A 47 24.06 -17.52 6.93
C CYS A 47 23.05 -16.46 7.38
N ARG A 48 23.11 -15.24 6.80
CA ARG A 48 22.14 -14.18 7.11
C ARG A 48 20.75 -14.52 6.59
N LYS A 49 20.65 -14.97 5.33
CA LYS A 49 19.37 -15.38 4.73
C LYS A 49 18.72 -16.51 5.53
N TYR A 50 19.49 -17.51 5.95
CA TYR A 50 18.98 -18.63 6.75
C TYR A 50 18.36 -18.16 8.06
N LYS A 51 19.05 -17.28 8.80
CA LYS A 51 18.50 -16.68 10.04
C LYS A 51 17.21 -15.89 9.77
N LEU A 52 17.19 -15.10 8.69
CA LEU A 52 16.00 -14.34 8.31
C LEU A 52 14.85 -15.26 7.92
N ALA A 53 15.10 -16.32 7.15
CA ALA A 53 14.08 -17.28 6.75
C ALA A 53 13.50 -18.03 7.95
N ARG A 54 14.34 -18.49 8.89
CA ARG A 54 13.89 -19.12 10.14
C ARG A 54 12.99 -18.18 10.95
N ASN A 55 13.42 -16.94 11.17
CA ASN A 55 12.62 -15.96 11.91
C ASN A 55 11.32 -15.63 11.16
N GLY A 56 11.39 -15.51 9.83
CA GLY A 56 10.24 -15.31 8.96
C GLY A 56 9.21 -16.41 9.10
N ILE A 57 9.61 -17.69 9.10
CA ILE A 57 8.71 -18.84 9.34
C ILE A 57 8.05 -18.73 10.71
N LEU A 58 8.82 -18.43 11.76
CA LEU A 58 8.30 -18.36 13.13
C LEU A 58 7.27 -17.23 13.29
N GLU A 59 7.58 -16.04 12.78
CA GLU A 59 6.71 -14.87 12.90
C GLU A 59 5.46 -15.00 12.02
N SER A 60 5.62 -15.41 10.76
CA SER A 60 4.49 -15.58 9.84
C SER A 60 3.62 -16.79 10.19
N GLY A 61 4.21 -17.88 10.70
CA GLY A 61 3.48 -19.05 11.19
C GLY A 61 2.56 -18.69 12.36
N LYS A 62 3.10 -18.02 13.39
CA LYS A 62 2.30 -17.52 14.52
C LYS A 62 1.17 -16.58 14.07
N ALA A 63 1.39 -15.76 13.05
CA ALA A 63 0.36 -14.88 12.51
C ALA A 63 -0.73 -15.67 11.76
N PHE A 64 -0.31 -16.65 10.95
CA PHE A 64 -1.22 -17.53 10.20
C PHE A 64 -2.04 -18.43 11.13
N ASP A 65 -1.41 -19.11 12.09
CA ASP A 65 -2.08 -20.03 13.03
C ASP A 65 -3.23 -19.35 13.76
N ARG A 66 -3.08 -18.07 14.16
CA ARG A 66 -4.16 -17.32 14.83
C ARG A 66 -5.33 -16.98 13.93
N LEU A 67 -5.08 -16.75 12.63
CA LEU A 67 -6.13 -16.56 11.65
C LEU A 67 -6.78 -17.90 11.31
N ASP A 68 -5.99 -18.97 11.27
CA ASP A 68 -6.48 -20.32 11.05
C ASP A 68 -7.36 -20.79 12.21
N GLU A 69 -6.95 -20.66 13.47
CA GLU A 69 -7.77 -20.98 14.65
C GLU A 69 -9.10 -20.21 14.68
N ALA A 70 -9.14 -19.00 14.10
CA ALA A 70 -10.35 -18.18 14.01
C ALA A 70 -11.37 -18.72 13.01
N ALA A 71 -10.87 -19.32 11.94
CA ALA A 71 -11.67 -19.62 10.76
C ALA A 71 -12.48 -20.92 10.97
N PRO A 72 -13.76 -20.96 10.58
CA PRO A 72 -14.53 -22.20 10.54
C PRO A 72 -13.92 -23.23 9.61
N SER A 73 -13.92 -24.51 10.01
CA SER A 73 -13.28 -25.59 9.24
C SER A 73 -13.79 -25.73 7.79
N HIS A 74 -15.09 -25.47 7.55
CA HIS A 74 -15.67 -25.54 6.21
C HIS A 74 -15.13 -24.43 5.28
N LEU A 75 -14.98 -23.20 5.79
CA LEU A 75 -14.40 -22.10 5.03
C LEU A 75 -12.92 -22.36 4.72
N LYS A 76 -12.14 -22.92 5.66
CA LYS A 76 -10.75 -23.31 5.40
C LYS A 76 -10.63 -24.26 4.23
N THR A 77 -11.48 -25.30 4.19
CA THR A 77 -11.45 -26.28 3.10
C THR A 77 -11.78 -25.65 1.76
N GLU A 78 -12.74 -24.72 1.75
CA GLU A 78 -13.09 -23.97 0.55
C GLU A 78 -11.94 -23.06 0.10
N TRP A 79 -11.36 -22.27 1.00
CA TRP A 79 -10.27 -21.35 0.69
C TRP A 79 -9.03 -22.07 0.18
N LEU A 80 -8.69 -23.23 0.77
CA LEU A 80 -7.62 -24.11 0.27
C LEU A 80 -7.91 -24.65 -1.14
N ALA A 81 -9.16 -24.98 -1.44
CA ALA A 81 -9.55 -25.43 -2.77
C ALA A 81 -9.42 -24.29 -3.80
N ARG A 82 -9.90 -23.10 -3.46
CA ARG A 82 -9.76 -21.90 -4.30
C ARG A 82 -8.29 -21.53 -4.53
N GLU A 83 -7.46 -21.58 -3.49
CA GLU A 83 -6.02 -21.35 -3.57
C GLU A 83 -5.35 -22.31 -4.56
N ARG A 84 -5.67 -23.62 -4.48
CA ARG A 84 -5.09 -24.62 -5.39
C ARG A 84 -5.47 -24.34 -6.84
N ILE A 85 -6.72 -23.98 -7.09
CA ILE A 85 -7.19 -23.61 -8.43
C ILE A 85 -6.42 -22.39 -8.93
N ALA A 86 -6.35 -21.32 -8.13
CA ALA A 86 -5.61 -20.11 -8.45
C ALA A 86 -4.13 -20.40 -8.79
N GLN A 87 -3.44 -21.16 -7.94
CA GLN A 87 -2.03 -21.52 -8.15
C GLN A 87 -1.81 -22.41 -9.38
N SER A 88 -2.76 -23.28 -9.72
CA SER A 88 -2.67 -24.14 -10.91
C SER A 88 -2.87 -23.36 -12.21
N SER A 89 -3.74 -22.35 -12.19
CA SER A 89 -4.08 -21.54 -13.37
C SER A 89 -3.15 -20.35 -13.60
N ARG A 90 -2.35 -19.95 -12.60
CA ARG A 90 -1.54 -18.71 -12.60
C ARG A 90 -0.61 -18.52 -13.79
N LEU A 91 -0.14 -19.60 -14.42
CA LEU A 91 0.76 -19.52 -15.58
C LEU A 91 0.01 -19.19 -16.88
N ASN A 92 -1.27 -19.56 -16.95
CA ASN A 92 -2.11 -19.37 -18.14
C ASN A 92 -3.02 -18.15 -18.01
N ASP A 93 -3.41 -17.80 -16.78
CA ASP A 93 -4.31 -16.69 -16.48
C ASP A 93 -3.80 -15.90 -15.26
N PRO A 94 -3.25 -14.69 -15.47
CA PRO A 94 -2.82 -13.82 -14.37
C PRO A 94 -3.96 -13.42 -13.43
N SER A 95 -5.21 -13.33 -13.92
CA SER A 95 -6.37 -12.93 -13.11
C SER A 95 -6.79 -14.01 -12.10
N ALA A 96 -6.33 -15.25 -12.27
CA ALA A 96 -6.50 -16.30 -11.27
C ALA A 96 -5.91 -15.92 -9.89
N MET A 97 -4.95 -14.99 -9.86
CA MET A 97 -4.37 -14.48 -8.62
C MET A 97 -5.22 -13.40 -7.93
N ASP A 98 -6.28 -12.90 -8.57
CA ASP A 98 -7.25 -11.96 -7.97
C ASP A 98 -8.02 -12.60 -6.81
N GLU A 99 -7.93 -13.93 -6.65
CA GLU A 99 -8.35 -14.64 -5.45
C GLU A 99 -7.66 -14.06 -4.19
N TYR A 100 -6.45 -13.48 -4.29
CA TYR A 100 -5.81 -12.80 -3.16
C TYR A 100 -6.29 -11.36 -2.97
N GLU A 101 -7.33 -10.93 -3.67
CA GLU A 101 -7.98 -9.64 -3.53
C GLU A 101 -9.44 -9.78 -3.08
N ILE A 102 -10.01 -8.68 -2.58
CA ILE A 102 -11.41 -8.65 -2.12
C ILE A 102 -12.31 -8.66 -3.35
N ASN A 103 -13.01 -9.78 -3.58
CA ASN A 103 -13.91 -9.98 -4.71
C ASN A 103 -15.35 -9.70 -4.31
N ILE A 104 -15.65 -8.42 -4.10
CA ILE A 104 -17.02 -7.94 -3.87
C ILE A 104 -17.37 -7.05 -5.04
N LYS A 105 -18.58 -7.21 -5.61
CA LYS A 105 -19.09 -6.30 -6.64
C LYS A 105 -19.03 -4.88 -6.09
N LYS A 106 -18.07 -4.09 -6.60
CA LYS A 106 -17.86 -2.72 -6.16
C LYS A 106 -18.96 -1.85 -6.75
N ALA A 107 -19.48 -0.94 -5.94
CA ALA A 107 -20.23 0.18 -6.48
C ALA A 107 -19.32 0.98 -7.44
N PRO A 108 -19.89 1.65 -8.45
CA PRO A 108 -19.08 2.35 -9.44
C PRO A 108 -18.23 3.43 -8.77
N SER A 109 -16.92 3.36 -9.00
CA SER A 109 -15.94 4.30 -8.43
C SER A 109 -16.06 5.69 -9.08
N LYS A 110 -15.49 6.73 -8.45
CA LYS A 110 -15.42 8.07 -9.06
C LYS A 110 -14.79 8.01 -10.45
N LYS A 111 -13.75 7.19 -10.63
CA LYS A 111 -13.07 6.99 -11.91
C LYS A 111 -13.95 6.34 -12.97
N GLU A 112 -14.72 5.31 -12.59
CA GLU A 112 -15.65 4.64 -13.50
C GLU A 112 -16.80 5.57 -13.91
N ILE A 113 -17.32 6.36 -12.98
CA ILE A 113 -18.36 7.36 -13.26
C ILE A 113 -17.81 8.47 -14.14
N GLU A 114 -16.63 9.01 -13.84
CA GLU A 114 -15.97 10.03 -14.66
C GLU A 114 -15.74 9.52 -16.09
N LEU A 115 -15.22 8.29 -16.25
CA LEU A 115 -15.03 7.68 -17.56
C LEU A 115 -16.36 7.59 -18.32
N ARG A 116 -17.42 7.10 -17.67
CA ARG A 116 -18.76 7.00 -18.26
C ARG A 116 -19.28 8.36 -18.72
N LEU A 117 -19.17 9.39 -17.89
CA LEU A 117 -19.61 10.75 -18.23
C LEU A 117 -18.81 11.36 -19.39
N LEU A 118 -17.51 11.06 -19.48
CA LEU A 118 -16.67 11.48 -20.60
C LEU A 118 -17.02 10.75 -21.91
N GLU A 119 -17.33 9.45 -21.83
CA GLU A 119 -17.79 8.65 -22.97
C GLU A 119 -19.17 9.08 -23.48
N GLU A 120 -20.10 9.42 -22.59
CA GLU A 120 -21.38 10.04 -22.96
C GLU A 120 -21.17 11.38 -23.65
N GLY A 121 -20.18 12.16 -23.21
CA GLY A 121 -19.71 13.37 -23.88
C GLY A 121 -19.02 13.13 -25.23
N ASN A 122 -18.69 11.88 -25.59
CA ASN A 122 -18.15 11.49 -26.90
C ASN A 122 -19.23 11.18 -27.95
N ALA A 123 -20.49 11.05 -27.54
CA ALA A 123 -21.58 10.77 -28.47
C ALA A 123 -21.70 11.88 -29.54
N ARG A 124 -22.06 11.51 -30.78
CA ARG A 124 -22.06 12.39 -31.97
C ARG A 124 -22.90 13.67 -31.84
N ASN A 125 -23.75 13.78 -30.81
CA ASN A 125 -24.65 14.90 -30.56
C ASN A 125 -24.36 15.64 -29.23
N ALA A 126 -23.26 15.32 -28.53
CA ALA A 126 -22.94 15.94 -27.25
C ALA A 126 -22.22 17.29 -27.41
N ALA A 127 -22.53 18.26 -26.54
CA ALA A 127 -21.89 19.57 -26.53
C ALA A 127 -20.37 19.43 -26.21
N PRO A 128 -19.47 20.08 -26.98
CA PRO A 128 -18.02 20.02 -26.76
C PRO A 128 -17.58 20.47 -25.36
N SER A 129 -18.37 21.35 -24.73
CA SER A 129 -18.13 21.88 -23.37
C SER A 129 -18.31 20.85 -22.26
N ARG A 130 -19.16 19.82 -22.44
CA ARG A 130 -19.53 18.88 -21.38
C ARG A 130 -18.34 18.07 -20.86
N ARG A 131 -17.40 17.68 -21.73
CA ARG A 131 -16.19 16.96 -21.31
C ARG A 131 -15.30 17.81 -20.42
N SER A 132 -15.07 19.05 -20.84
CA SER A 132 -14.24 20.00 -20.09
C SER A 132 -14.84 20.31 -18.72
N VAL A 133 -16.17 20.35 -18.63
CA VAL A 133 -16.90 20.56 -17.37
C VAL A 133 -16.76 19.35 -16.45
N VAL A 134 -16.92 18.12 -16.95
CA VAL A 134 -16.76 16.90 -16.14
C VAL A 134 -15.35 16.81 -15.57
N THR A 135 -14.32 17.04 -16.40
CA THR A 135 -12.92 17.04 -15.91
C THR A 135 -12.70 18.15 -14.90
N TRP A 136 -13.26 19.34 -15.13
CA TRP A 136 -13.16 20.46 -14.19
C TRP A 136 -13.79 20.11 -12.84
N ILE A 137 -15.04 19.63 -12.78
CA ILE A 137 -15.68 19.22 -11.51
C ILE A 137 -14.86 18.11 -10.82
N SER A 138 -14.38 17.10 -11.56
CA SER A 138 -13.54 16.03 -10.98
C SER A 138 -12.26 16.59 -10.34
N THR A 139 -11.63 17.60 -10.97
CA THR A 139 -10.46 18.29 -10.41
C THR A 139 -10.81 19.09 -9.15
N GLY A 140 -11.96 19.76 -9.11
CA GLY A 140 -12.44 20.46 -7.91
C GLY A 140 -12.63 19.51 -6.74
N LEU A 141 -13.33 18.39 -6.95
CA LEU A 141 -13.51 17.35 -5.93
C LEU A 141 -12.17 16.77 -5.44
N ALA A 142 -11.18 16.63 -6.33
CA ALA A 142 -9.83 16.17 -5.95
C ALA A 142 -9.06 17.22 -5.12
N ILE A 143 -9.26 18.52 -5.39
CA ILE A 143 -8.72 19.60 -4.56
C ILE A 143 -9.33 19.52 -3.16
N GLU A 144 -10.63 19.29 -3.04
CA GLU A 144 -11.29 19.18 -1.73
C GLU A 144 -10.82 17.96 -0.92
N GLU A 145 -10.60 16.81 -1.56
CA GLU A 145 -9.97 15.66 -0.90
C GLU A 145 -8.58 16.01 -0.36
N ALA A 146 -7.78 16.78 -1.14
CA ALA A 146 -6.47 17.24 -0.72
C ALA A 146 -6.56 18.27 0.44
N GLN A 147 -7.57 19.15 0.43
CA GLN A 147 -7.85 20.06 1.54
C GLN A 147 -8.16 19.29 2.82
N ILE A 148 -9.03 18.28 2.77
CA ILE A 148 -9.36 17.43 3.94
C ILE A 148 -8.11 16.71 4.46
N ALA A 149 -7.33 16.10 3.57
CA ALA A 149 -6.12 15.38 3.96
C ALA A 149 -5.10 16.30 4.66
N LEU A 150 -4.89 17.51 4.12
CA LEU A 150 -4.00 18.50 4.72
C LEU A 150 -4.54 19.01 6.07
N LEU A 151 -5.84 19.25 6.16
CA LEU A 151 -6.49 19.73 7.39
C LEU A 151 -6.32 18.73 8.55
N ILE A 152 -6.50 17.43 8.28
CA ILE A 152 -6.27 16.35 9.26
C ILE A 152 -4.80 16.34 9.69
N GLU A 153 -3.87 16.46 8.74
CA GLU A 153 -2.43 16.43 9.04
C GLU A 153 -1.98 17.65 9.87
N VAL A 154 -2.48 18.85 9.55
CA VAL A 154 -2.20 20.08 10.29
C VAL A 154 -2.73 19.99 11.72
N ARG A 155 -3.97 19.51 11.91
CA ARG A 155 -4.55 19.31 13.25
C ARG A 155 -3.74 18.31 14.08
N ARG A 156 -3.33 17.20 13.47
CA ARG A 156 -2.54 16.15 14.12
C ARG A 156 -1.17 16.62 14.58
N ILE A 157 -0.45 17.36 13.73
CA ILE A 157 0.90 17.84 14.02
C ILE A 157 0.88 18.86 15.18
N GLY A 158 -0.20 19.64 15.30
CA GLY A 158 -0.46 20.52 16.44
C GLY A 158 0.67 21.53 16.71
N ARG A 159 0.75 22.02 17.96
CA ARG A 159 1.73 23.06 18.35
C ARG A 159 3.18 22.55 18.49
N ARG A 160 3.41 21.23 18.61
CA ARG A 160 4.73 20.63 18.88
C ARG A 160 5.37 19.99 17.63
N SER A 161 5.38 20.73 16.53
CA SER A 161 5.90 20.27 15.23
C SER A 161 7.41 20.48 15.06
N THR A 162 8.09 19.55 14.40
CA THR A 162 9.51 19.72 14.01
C THR A 162 9.64 20.70 12.85
N GLU A 163 10.82 21.32 12.68
CA GLU A 163 11.08 22.22 11.56
C GLU A 163 10.88 21.54 10.19
N THR A 164 11.26 20.26 10.09
CA THR A 164 11.01 19.42 8.90
C THR A 164 9.52 19.25 8.60
N GLN A 165 8.71 18.93 9.62
CA GLN A 165 7.26 18.79 9.47
C GLN A 165 6.59 20.11 9.07
N ARG A 166 7.04 21.24 9.63
CA ARG A 166 6.55 22.57 9.25
C ARG A 166 6.87 22.92 7.80
N LEU A 167 8.09 22.60 7.36
CA LEU A 167 8.49 22.80 5.96
C LEU A 167 7.67 21.95 5.01
N ASP A 168 7.38 20.70 5.37
CA ASP A 168 6.56 19.80 4.56
C ASP A 168 5.11 20.29 4.46
N ILE A 169 4.49 20.75 5.57
CA ILE A 169 3.17 21.40 5.56
C ILE A 169 3.20 22.64 4.67
N ALA A 170 4.21 23.50 4.80
CA ALA A 170 4.30 24.73 4.00
C ALA A 170 4.37 24.43 2.49
N ARG A 171 5.12 23.40 2.10
CA ARG A 171 5.19 22.94 0.69
C ARG A 171 3.86 22.34 0.21
N GLN A 172 3.15 21.63 1.07
CA GLN A 172 1.82 21.10 0.75
C GLN A 172 0.81 22.24 0.57
N ARG A 173 0.84 23.26 1.44
CA ARG A 173 0.02 24.47 1.33
C ARG A 173 0.29 25.23 0.03
N ASP A 174 1.56 25.45 -0.33
CA ASP A 174 1.95 26.15 -1.56
C ASP A 174 1.45 25.41 -2.81
N ARG A 175 1.60 24.07 -2.85
CA ARG A 175 1.04 23.25 -3.93
C ARG A 175 -0.48 23.35 -4.01
N LEU A 176 -1.15 23.25 -2.86
CA LEU A 176 -2.60 23.30 -2.78
C LEU A 176 -3.15 24.67 -3.21
N GLN A 177 -2.50 25.75 -2.79
CA GLN A 177 -2.83 27.11 -3.21
C GLN A 177 -2.71 27.25 -4.73
N GLY A 178 -1.62 26.75 -5.34
CA GLY A 178 -1.46 26.76 -6.79
C GLY A 178 -2.57 26.00 -7.54
N GLN A 179 -3.08 24.90 -6.96
CA GLN A 179 -4.21 24.16 -7.51
C GLN A 179 -5.52 24.95 -7.37
N ILE A 180 -5.77 25.56 -6.20
CA ILE A 180 -6.94 26.41 -5.93
C ILE A 180 -6.96 27.61 -6.88
N ASP A 181 -5.84 28.33 -7.02
CA ASP A 181 -5.73 29.48 -7.92
C ASP A 181 -5.93 29.08 -9.39
N GLY A 182 -5.43 27.90 -9.77
CA GLY A 182 -5.65 27.33 -11.10
C GLY A 182 -7.13 27.01 -11.36
N PHE A 183 -7.80 26.43 -10.37
CA PHE A 183 -9.22 26.07 -10.42
C PHE A 183 -10.13 27.30 -10.44
N ALA A 184 -9.86 28.29 -9.59
CA ALA A 184 -10.61 29.55 -9.54
C ALA A 184 -10.50 30.32 -10.86
N ARG A 185 -9.31 30.35 -11.49
CA ARG A 185 -9.13 30.98 -12.82
C ARG A 185 -9.93 30.30 -13.93
N SER A 186 -10.09 28.98 -13.88
CA SER A 186 -10.89 28.25 -14.86
C SER A 186 -12.39 28.29 -14.59
N ALA A 187 -12.82 28.69 -13.39
CA ALA A 187 -14.23 28.74 -13.00
C ALA A 187 -15.08 29.62 -13.93
N LEU A 188 -14.57 30.80 -14.33
CA LEU A 188 -15.28 31.72 -15.24
C LEU A 188 -15.61 31.06 -16.60
N THR A 189 -14.75 30.15 -17.07
CA THR A 189 -14.98 29.46 -18.35
C THR A 189 -16.08 28.39 -18.29
N HIS A 190 -16.43 27.94 -17.08
CA HIS A 190 -17.39 26.85 -16.86
C HIS A 190 -18.69 27.31 -16.19
N LEU A 191 -18.66 28.37 -15.39
CA LEU A 191 -19.82 28.91 -14.65
C LEU A 191 -20.50 30.09 -15.35
N GLY A 192 -19.96 30.58 -16.49
CA GLY A 192 -20.59 31.60 -17.33
C GLY A 192 -20.35 33.05 -16.87
N GLU A 193 -20.88 34.00 -17.65
CA GLU A 193 -20.66 35.46 -17.47
C GLU A 193 -21.32 36.05 -16.21
N GLY A 194 -22.26 35.32 -15.58
CA GLY A 194 -22.95 35.74 -14.36
C GLY A 194 -22.26 35.32 -13.06
N PHE A 195 -21.07 34.73 -13.13
CA PHE A 195 -20.28 34.36 -11.95
C PHE A 195 -19.46 35.55 -11.44
N ASP A 196 -19.79 36.03 -10.24
CA ASP A 196 -18.94 36.98 -9.52
C ASP A 196 -17.97 36.23 -8.58
N ALA A 197 -16.68 36.54 -8.65
CA ALA A 197 -15.66 35.90 -7.81
C ALA A 197 -15.60 36.51 -6.40
N ASP A 198 -16.21 37.70 -6.21
CA ASP A 198 -16.20 38.46 -4.96
C ASP A 198 -17.43 38.18 -4.06
N ASP A 199 -18.40 37.38 -4.53
CA ASP A 199 -19.50 36.87 -3.69
C ASP A 199 -18.95 35.92 -2.63
N GLU A 200 -19.25 36.16 -1.35
CA GLU A 200 -18.84 35.25 -0.27
C GLU A 200 -19.49 33.86 -0.47
N PRO A 201 -18.68 32.80 -0.69
CA PRO A 201 -19.20 31.45 -0.72
C PRO A 201 -19.71 31.04 0.66
N GLU A 202 -20.65 30.10 0.72
CA GLU A 202 -21.08 29.52 2.01
C GLU A 202 -19.88 28.92 2.76
N ASP A 203 -19.88 29.05 4.09
CA ASP A 203 -18.80 28.56 4.96
C ASP A 203 -18.39 27.12 4.64
N LEU A 204 -17.07 26.87 4.62
CA LEU A 204 -16.49 25.53 4.49
C LEU A 204 -16.77 24.72 5.76
N ASP A 205 -17.93 24.08 5.79
CA ASP A 205 -18.39 23.29 6.92
C ASP A 205 -17.78 21.88 6.92
N VAL A 206 -16.47 21.80 7.23
CA VAL A 206 -15.73 20.53 7.32
C VAL A 206 -15.92 19.90 8.71
N ASP A 207 -16.91 19.02 8.81
CA ASP A 207 -17.05 18.11 9.97
C ASP A 207 -15.95 17.06 9.91
N ILE A 208 -14.86 17.26 10.64
CA ILE A 208 -13.88 16.19 10.87
C ILE A 208 -14.45 15.25 11.93
N LEU A 209 -14.88 14.05 11.50
CA LEU A 209 -15.16 12.95 12.41
C LEU A 209 -13.84 12.32 12.84
N ASP A 210 -13.18 12.94 13.82
CA ASP A 210 -12.03 12.35 14.49
C ASP A 210 -12.47 11.51 15.70
N ASP A 211 -11.86 10.33 15.85
CA ASP A 211 -11.87 9.50 17.07
C ASP A 211 -10.59 9.75 17.91
N LEU A 212 -9.80 10.77 17.57
CA LEU A 212 -8.63 11.17 18.37
C LEU A 212 -9.15 11.85 19.65
N ASP A 213 -8.69 11.36 20.81
CA ASP A 213 -9.08 11.71 22.18
C ASP A 213 -9.70 13.11 22.39
N ASP A 214 -10.71 13.16 23.28
CA ASP A 214 -11.34 14.36 23.86
C ASP A 214 -10.34 15.35 24.53
N ASP A 215 -9.05 15.01 24.61
CA ASP A 215 -7.98 15.87 25.13
C ASP A 215 -7.58 17.02 24.17
N LEU A 216 -8.25 17.15 23.02
CA LEU A 216 -8.12 18.29 22.09
C LEU A 216 -8.98 19.51 22.47
N ALA A 217 -9.47 19.58 23.71
CA ALA A 217 -10.32 20.64 24.25
C ALA A 217 -9.69 22.06 24.30
N ASP A 218 -8.43 22.24 23.88
CA ASP A 218 -7.70 23.52 23.94
C ASP A 218 -7.33 24.11 22.56
N PHE A 219 -8.09 23.74 21.51
CA PHE A 219 -7.90 24.28 20.15
C PHE A 219 -8.79 25.50 19.81
N THR A 220 -9.56 26.00 20.77
CA THR A 220 -10.52 27.11 20.57
C THR A 220 -9.87 28.50 20.61
N GLU A 221 -8.63 28.66 21.08
CA GLU A 221 -7.95 29.97 21.17
C GLU A 221 -7.08 30.36 19.96
N THR A 222 -6.90 29.50 18.95
CA THR A 222 -6.04 29.81 17.78
C THR A 222 -6.78 30.24 16.51
N SER A 223 -8.03 30.68 16.64
CA SER A 223 -8.92 31.05 15.53
C SER A 223 -8.43 32.20 14.64
N HIS A 224 -7.51 33.06 15.10
CA HIS A 224 -7.14 34.28 14.36
C HIS A 224 -5.94 34.20 13.41
N THR A 225 -5.24 33.06 13.30
CA THR A 225 -4.13 32.89 12.32
C THR A 225 -4.48 31.99 11.13
N TRP A 226 -5.68 31.41 11.10
CA TRP A 226 -6.08 30.38 10.12
C TRP A 226 -6.97 30.90 8.99
N THR A 227 -7.40 32.16 9.05
CA THR A 227 -8.39 32.78 8.14
C THR A 227 -7.98 32.81 6.67
N ASN A 228 -6.70 32.57 6.33
CA ASN A 228 -6.19 32.55 4.95
C ASN A 228 -5.46 31.23 4.59
N SER A 229 -5.80 30.10 5.22
CA SER A 229 -5.12 28.82 4.92
C SER A 229 -5.77 28.11 3.73
N PRO A 230 -4.99 27.56 2.77
CA PRO A 230 -5.54 26.94 1.55
C PRO A 230 -6.46 25.74 1.83
N GLU A 231 -6.25 25.03 2.94
CA GLU A 231 -7.13 23.94 3.39
C GLU A 231 -8.53 24.40 3.85
N LEU A 232 -8.73 25.69 4.09
CA LEU A 232 -10.00 26.31 4.49
C LEU A 232 -10.57 27.25 3.42
N THR A 233 -10.00 27.27 2.21
CA THR A 233 -10.48 28.11 1.11
C THR A 233 -11.64 27.43 0.38
N VAL A 234 -12.81 28.06 0.33
CA VAL A 234 -13.96 27.49 -0.38
C VAL A 234 -13.72 27.59 -1.88
N ILE A 235 -13.80 26.47 -2.60
CA ILE A 235 -13.67 26.46 -4.06
C ILE A 235 -15.05 26.55 -4.72
N PRO A 236 -15.17 27.18 -5.91
CA PRO A 236 -16.46 27.39 -6.59
C PRO A 236 -16.96 26.10 -7.28
N LEU A 237 -17.35 25.10 -6.48
CA LEU A 237 -18.10 23.94 -6.95
C LEU A 237 -19.61 24.20 -6.90
N PRO A 238 -20.43 23.62 -7.79
CA PRO A 238 -21.89 23.83 -7.77
C PRO A 238 -22.54 23.56 -6.41
N SER A 239 -22.06 22.57 -5.65
CA SER A 239 -22.50 22.29 -4.27
C SER A 239 -22.15 23.38 -3.26
N ASN A 240 -21.03 24.07 -3.44
CA ASN A 240 -20.60 25.21 -2.60
C ASN A 240 -21.28 26.52 -3.02
N LEU A 241 -21.72 26.64 -4.28
CA LEU A 241 -22.48 27.78 -4.77
C LEU A 241 -23.95 27.72 -4.38
N GLY A 242 -24.49 26.51 -4.22
CA GLY A 242 -25.91 26.26 -3.99
C GLY A 242 -26.73 26.32 -5.28
N VAL A 243 -27.86 25.61 -5.28
CA VAL A 243 -28.71 25.44 -6.46
C VAL A 243 -29.16 26.79 -7.01
N ASP A 244 -29.60 27.72 -6.17
CA ASP A 244 -30.11 29.04 -6.59
C ASP A 244 -29.06 29.92 -7.26
N ARG A 245 -27.79 29.84 -6.84
CA ARG A 245 -26.70 30.56 -7.50
C ARG A 245 -26.35 29.92 -8.82
N CYS A 246 -26.34 28.59 -8.90
CA CYS A 246 -26.19 27.88 -10.17
C CYS A 246 -27.29 28.25 -11.17
N ARG A 247 -28.54 28.45 -10.73
CA ARG A 247 -29.63 28.96 -11.60
C ARG A 247 -29.32 30.35 -12.14
N ARG A 248 -28.88 31.27 -11.27
CA ARG A 248 -28.51 32.65 -11.65
C ARG A 248 -27.36 32.70 -12.66
N CYS A 249 -26.38 31.80 -12.53
CA CYS A 249 -25.23 31.72 -13.44
C CYS A 249 -25.50 30.86 -14.70
N MET A 250 -26.73 30.37 -14.92
CA MET A 250 -27.09 29.45 -16.00
C MET A 250 -26.22 28.16 -16.01
N ALA A 251 -25.86 27.70 -14.81
CA ALA A 251 -24.95 26.60 -14.51
C ALA A 251 -25.69 25.34 -13.99
N GLU A 252 -27.01 25.23 -14.22
CA GLU A 252 -27.85 24.15 -13.70
C GLU A 252 -27.44 22.76 -14.23
N ASP A 253 -26.90 22.70 -15.45
CA ASP A 253 -26.44 21.47 -16.08
C ASP A 253 -25.25 20.82 -15.34
N LEU A 254 -24.54 21.57 -14.49
CA LEU A 254 -23.42 21.05 -13.71
C LEU A 254 -23.87 20.25 -12.47
N ILE A 255 -25.05 20.53 -11.94
CA ILE A 255 -25.60 19.87 -10.74
C ILE A 255 -25.68 18.34 -10.89
N PRO A 256 -26.31 17.77 -11.95
CA PRO A 256 -26.38 16.31 -12.10
C PRO A 256 -25.01 15.66 -12.35
N LEU A 257 -24.06 16.39 -12.95
CA LEU A 257 -22.70 15.91 -13.16
C LEU A 257 -21.92 15.83 -11.85
N GLU A 258 -21.97 16.89 -11.03
CA GLU A 258 -21.37 16.88 -9.69
C GLU A 258 -22.01 15.83 -8.79
N MET A 259 -23.34 15.71 -8.81
CA MET A 259 -24.06 14.68 -8.06
C MET A 259 -23.54 13.27 -8.40
N SER A 260 -23.43 12.95 -9.69
CA SER A 260 -22.95 11.64 -10.15
C SER A 260 -21.49 11.38 -9.73
N LEU A 261 -20.62 12.38 -9.86
CA LEU A 261 -19.22 12.28 -9.41
C LEU A 261 -19.13 12.15 -7.88
N GLY A 262 -20.00 12.84 -7.15
CA GLY A 262 -20.15 12.74 -5.69
C GLY A 262 -20.58 11.35 -5.24
N GLU A 263 -21.50 10.69 -5.97
CA GLU A 263 -21.83 9.28 -5.69
C GLU A 263 -20.61 8.37 -5.80
N GLY A 264 -19.79 8.56 -6.84
CA GLY A 264 -18.56 7.79 -7.02
C GLY A 264 -17.54 8.04 -5.90
N GLN A 265 -17.38 9.30 -5.50
CA GLN A 265 -16.52 9.69 -4.38
C GLN A 265 -17.00 9.08 -3.06
N ALA A 266 -18.32 9.08 -2.81
CA ALA A 266 -18.93 8.47 -1.64
C ALA A 266 -18.71 6.94 -1.62
N ASN A 267 -18.90 6.26 -2.75
CA ASN A 267 -18.64 4.82 -2.88
C ASN A 267 -17.16 4.49 -2.59
N ASP A 268 -16.22 5.26 -3.16
CA ASP A 268 -14.78 5.09 -2.94
C ASP A 268 -14.41 5.32 -1.46
N ALA A 269 -14.97 6.35 -0.83
CA ALA A 269 -14.76 6.65 0.58
C ALA A 269 -15.28 5.51 1.49
N LEU A 270 -16.49 5.01 1.25
CA LEU A 270 -17.07 3.89 2.01
C LEU A 270 -16.28 2.59 1.79
N HIS A 271 -15.87 2.29 0.57
CA HIS A 271 -15.04 1.11 0.27
C HIS A 271 -13.73 1.13 1.04
N ASN A 272 -13.01 2.25 0.97
CA ASN A 272 -11.76 2.43 1.71
C ASN A 272 -11.98 2.38 3.22
N LEU A 273 -13.04 3.02 3.74
CA LEU A 273 -13.40 3.00 5.15
C LEU A 273 -13.55 1.56 5.67
N ARG A 274 -14.27 0.70 4.93
CA ARG A 274 -14.43 -0.72 5.27
C ARG A 274 -13.08 -1.45 5.30
N ILE A 275 -12.23 -1.25 4.28
CA ILE A 275 -10.88 -1.85 4.23
C ILE A 275 -10.06 -1.45 5.47
N TYR A 276 -10.01 -0.16 5.80
CA TYR A 276 -9.21 0.32 6.93
C TYR A 276 -9.76 -0.13 8.28
N LEU A 277 -11.08 -0.16 8.47
CA LEU A 277 -11.68 -0.68 9.70
C LEU A 277 -11.34 -2.16 9.93
N CYS A 278 -11.34 -2.97 8.88
CA CYS A 278 -11.01 -4.38 9.01
C CYS A 278 -9.50 -4.63 9.15
N ASN A 279 -8.67 -3.84 8.47
CA ASN A 279 -7.22 -3.82 8.73
C ASN A 279 -6.93 -3.47 10.20
N LYS A 280 -7.66 -2.49 10.76
CA LYS A 280 -7.58 -2.10 12.17
C LYS A 280 -7.92 -3.31 13.06
N ALA A 281 -9.03 -4.00 12.79
CA ALA A 281 -9.45 -5.19 13.54
C ALA A 281 -8.38 -6.30 13.55
N ILE A 282 -7.76 -6.58 12.39
CA ILE A 282 -6.68 -7.57 12.29
C ILE A 282 -5.44 -7.14 13.06
N LEU A 283 -5.01 -5.87 12.97
CA LEU A 283 -3.87 -5.38 13.74
C LEU A 283 -4.10 -5.54 15.25
N PHE A 284 -5.31 -5.24 15.74
CA PHE A 284 -5.64 -5.46 17.14
C PHE A 284 -5.45 -6.93 17.57
N ARG A 285 -5.85 -7.89 16.72
CA ARG A 285 -5.73 -9.33 17.00
C ARG A 285 -4.29 -9.85 16.88
N THR A 286 -3.58 -9.45 15.84
CA THR A 286 -2.30 -10.05 15.45
C THR A 286 -1.09 -9.36 16.05
N THR A 287 -1.13 -8.03 16.17
CA THR A 287 0.03 -7.22 16.61
C THR A 287 -0.18 -6.64 18.00
N VAL A 288 -1.31 -5.95 18.27
CA VAL A 288 -1.52 -5.24 19.54
C VAL A 288 -1.63 -6.19 20.73
N ARG A 289 -2.51 -7.21 20.65
CA ARG A 289 -2.69 -8.18 21.75
C ARG A 289 -1.44 -9.01 22.06
N GLN A 290 -0.52 -9.11 21.10
CA GLN A 290 0.67 -9.97 21.18
C GLN A 290 1.93 -9.19 21.58
N ALA A 291 1.83 -7.86 21.62
CA ALA A 291 2.93 -7.00 22.00
C ALA A 291 3.23 -7.15 23.51
N ASN A 292 4.25 -7.94 23.81
CA ASN A 292 4.67 -8.26 25.18
C ASN A 292 5.78 -7.34 25.73
N SER A 293 6.47 -6.60 24.87
CA SER A 293 7.49 -5.62 25.25
C SER A 293 7.04 -4.20 24.94
N GLN A 294 7.62 -3.22 25.64
CA GLN A 294 7.28 -1.82 25.40
C GLN A 294 7.57 -1.41 23.95
N ALA A 295 8.70 -1.82 23.38
CA ALA A 295 9.04 -1.52 21.99
C ALA A 295 8.05 -2.13 21.00
N LEU A 296 7.60 -3.37 21.22
CA LEU A 296 6.59 -4.01 20.37
C LEU A 296 5.22 -3.34 20.52
N LYS A 297 4.86 -2.91 21.74
CA LYS A 297 3.62 -2.17 21.98
C LYS A 297 3.63 -0.85 21.22
N THR A 298 4.71 -0.08 21.33
CA THR A 298 4.85 1.19 20.60
C THR A 298 4.76 0.98 19.09
N ARG A 299 5.39 -0.07 18.54
CA ARG A 299 5.28 -0.39 17.10
C ARG A 299 3.85 -0.78 16.70
N ALA A 300 3.21 -1.67 17.45
CA ALA A 300 1.83 -2.08 17.17
C ALA A 300 0.87 -0.89 17.22
N TRP A 301 0.98 -0.03 18.24
CA TRP A 301 0.19 1.19 18.35
C TRP A 301 0.49 2.19 17.23
N SER A 302 1.74 2.33 16.79
CA SER A 302 2.07 3.17 15.63
C SER A 302 1.35 2.71 14.35
N GLN A 303 1.23 1.40 14.14
CA GLN A 303 0.46 0.85 13.00
C GLN A 303 -1.03 1.12 13.15
N VAL A 304 -1.58 0.97 14.36
CA VAL A 304 -2.98 1.31 14.64
C VAL A 304 -3.25 2.79 14.39
N THR A 305 -2.35 3.69 14.82
CA THR A 305 -2.47 5.12 14.57
C THR A 305 -2.49 5.44 13.08
N LEU A 306 -1.63 4.80 12.28
CA LEU A 306 -1.62 4.99 10.82
C LEU A 306 -2.93 4.53 10.17
N VAL A 307 -3.47 3.38 10.57
CA VAL A 307 -4.77 2.91 10.07
C VAL A 307 -5.90 3.83 10.53
N GLN A 308 -5.85 4.32 11.76
CA GLN A 308 -6.84 5.27 12.28
C GLN A 308 -6.85 6.59 11.50
N GLN A 309 -5.69 7.08 11.08
CA GLN A 309 -5.58 8.27 10.22
C GLN A 309 -6.30 8.05 8.89
N ALA A 310 -6.12 6.88 8.27
CA ALA A 310 -6.82 6.54 7.04
C ALA A 310 -8.34 6.41 7.25
N VAL A 311 -8.79 5.87 8.39
CA VAL A 311 -10.21 5.86 8.78
C VAL A 311 -10.79 7.27 8.89
N SER A 312 -10.10 8.17 9.62
CA SER A 312 -10.50 9.58 9.79
C SER A 312 -10.59 10.33 8.45
N LEU A 313 -9.60 10.12 7.56
CA LEU A 313 -9.59 10.69 6.22
C LEU A 313 -10.83 10.29 5.40
N HIS A 314 -11.08 8.99 5.26
CA HIS A 314 -12.19 8.51 4.44
C HIS A 314 -13.57 8.78 5.07
N ALA A 315 -13.66 8.80 6.40
CA ALA A 315 -14.87 9.22 7.10
C ALA A 315 -15.17 10.71 6.84
N SER A 316 -14.15 11.56 6.87
CA SER A 316 -14.29 13.01 6.62
C SER A 316 -14.64 13.30 5.16
N ILE A 317 -14.01 12.61 4.20
CA ILE A 317 -14.36 12.68 2.78
C ILE A 317 -15.83 12.31 2.59
N TYR A 318 -16.25 11.14 3.08
CA TYR A 318 -17.64 10.69 2.95
C TYR A 318 -18.64 11.70 3.53
N THR A 319 -18.33 12.24 4.72
CA THR A 319 -19.22 13.19 5.41
C THR A 319 -19.34 14.49 4.62
N LYS A 320 -18.23 15.04 4.10
CA LYS A 320 -18.24 16.23 3.25
C LYS A 320 -19.01 15.99 1.97
N THR A 321 -18.69 14.91 1.24
CA THR A 321 -19.38 14.54 0.00
C THR A 321 -20.88 14.40 0.23
N ARG A 322 -21.29 13.75 1.32
CA ARG A 322 -22.71 13.62 1.67
C ARG A 322 -23.36 14.98 1.93
N LYS A 323 -22.71 15.89 2.68
CA LYS A 323 -23.24 17.25 2.90
C LYS A 323 -23.42 18.00 1.57
N GLN A 324 -22.44 17.92 0.67
CA GLN A 324 -22.52 18.54 -0.65
C GLN A 324 -23.65 17.96 -1.50
N MET A 325 -23.79 16.63 -1.51
CA MET A 325 -24.92 15.98 -2.17
C MET A 325 -26.27 16.44 -1.58
N MET A 326 -26.37 16.66 -0.26
CA MET A 326 -27.58 17.20 0.37
C MET A 326 -27.90 18.62 -0.10
N LYS A 327 -26.89 19.48 -0.33
CA LYS A 327 -27.06 20.84 -0.87
C LYS A 327 -27.56 20.83 -2.32
N LEU A 328 -27.25 19.78 -3.08
CA LEU A 328 -27.67 19.60 -4.47
C LEU A 328 -29.07 18.95 -4.60
N GLU A 329 -29.84 18.85 -3.52
CA GLU A 329 -31.21 18.28 -3.49
C GLU A 329 -31.28 16.83 -4.02
N PRO A 330 -30.74 15.84 -3.29
CA PRO A 330 -30.62 14.47 -3.77
C PRO A 330 -31.99 13.77 -3.85
N GLY A 331 -32.08 12.80 -4.77
CA GLY A 331 -33.28 11.98 -4.93
C GLY A 331 -33.54 11.05 -3.73
N GLN A 332 -34.76 10.51 -3.63
CA GLN A 332 -35.16 9.64 -2.51
C GLN A 332 -34.31 8.36 -2.43
N ASP A 333 -33.88 7.81 -3.56
CA ASP A 333 -33.00 6.64 -3.63
C ASP A 333 -31.62 6.91 -3.04
N GLN A 334 -31.06 8.10 -3.32
CA GLN A 334 -29.76 8.53 -2.79
C GLN A 334 -29.81 8.76 -1.27
N LEU A 335 -30.92 9.30 -0.75
CA LEU A 335 -31.15 9.47 0.68
C LEU A 335 -31.25 8.14 1.44
N GLN A 336 -31.83 7.12 0.82
CA GLN A 336 -31.88 5.77 1.40
C GLN A 336 -30.51 5.09 1.37
N LYS A 337 -29.75 5.28 0.28
CA LYS A 337 -28.44 4.68 0.06
C LYS A 337 -27.34 5.31 0.94
N TYR A 338 -27.24 6.64 0.99
CA TYR A 338 -26.15 7.36 1.67
C TYR A 338 -26.63 7.97 3.00
N LYS A 339 -26.41 7.24 4.09
CA LYS A 339 -26.86 7.63 5.45
C LYS A 339 -25.77 8.40 6.21
N PRO A 340 -26.13 9.22 7.21
CA PRO A 340 -25.13 9.89 8.03
C PRO A 340 -24.21 8.88 8.74
N LEU A 341 -22.92 9.18 8.75
CA LEU A 341 -21.91 8.37 9.42
C LEU A 341 -21.80 8.83 10.89
N LEU A 342 -21.93 7.90 11.84
CA LEU A 342 -21.79 8.20 13.26
C LEU A 342 -20.41 7.77 13.75
N ARG A 343 -19.79 8.56 14.65
CA ARG A 343 -18.49 8.21 15.26
C ARG A 343 -18.50 6.84 15.92
N GLU A 344 -19.61 6.48 16.59
CA GLU A 344 -19.78 5.18 17.23
C GLU A 344 -19.68 3.99 16.25
N GLN A 345 -20.03 4.20 14.98
CA GLN A 345 -19.96 3.19 13.92
C GLN A 345 -18.55 2.99 13.36
N LEU A 346 -17.61 3.89 13.69
CA LEU A 346 -16.19 3.81 13.33
C LEU A 346 -15.35 3.06 14.38
N LYS A 347 -15.95 2.77 15.55
CA LYS A 347 -15.34 1.90 16.56
C LYS A 347 -15.29 0.48 16.00
N ILE A 348 -14.18 -0.21 16.28
CA ILE A 348 -14.03 -1.62 15.87
C ILE A 348 -15.05 -2.43 16.66
N SER A 349 -16.12 -2.90 16.00
CA SER A 349 -16.95 -3.94 16.59
C SER A 349 -16.13 -5.23 16.66
N THR A 350 -16.17 -5.87 17.82
CA THR A 350 -15.66 -7.22 18.01
C THR A 350 -16.28 -8.22 17.03
N ALA A 351 -17.45 -7.95 16.43
CA ALA A 351 -18.06 -8.77 15.38
C ALA A 351 -17.30 -8.74 14.05
N VAL A 352 -16.58 -7.65 13.75
CA VAL A 352 -15.70 -7.54 12.57
C VAL A 352 -14.33 -8.17 12.84
N GLY A 353 -13.91 -8.24 14.11
CA GLY A 353 -12.63 -8.81 14.54
C GLY A 353 -12.68 -10.29 14.97
N ASP A 354 -13.87 -10.80 15.27
CA ASP A 354 -14.15 -12.18 15.67
C ASP A 354 -15.60 -12.54 15.30
N PRO A 355 -15.87 -13.04 14.06
CA PRO A 355 -17.21 -13.40 13.61
C PRO A 355 -17.89 -14.49 14.44
N ASN A 356 -17.11 -15.18 15.30
CA ASN A 356 -17.54 -16.31 16.10
C ASN A 356 -17.65 -15.98 17.60
N ALA A 357 -17.50 -14.71 18.02
CA ALA A 357 -17.55 -14.41 19.44
C ALA A 357 -18.97 -14.62 20.02
N ARG A 358 -19.04 -15.31 21.16
CA ARG A 358 -20.29 -15.58 21.87
C ARG A 358 -20.95 -14.27 22.30
N GLY A 359 -22.24 -14.08 21.97
CA GLY A 359 -23.04 -12.92 22.38
C GLY A 359 -23.30 -11.86 21.30
N GLN A 360 -22.79 -12.05 20.08
CA GLN A 360 -22.91 -11.09 18.98
C GLN A 360 -24.28 -11.05 18.27
N ARG A 361 -25.27 -11.82 18.74
CA ARG A 361 -26.60 -11.96 18.10
C ARG A 361 -27.37 -10.63 17.96
N ASN A 362 -26.98 -9.59 18.71
CA ASN A 362 -27.65 -8.29 18.74
C ASN A 362 -26.77 -7.10 18.31
N GLU A 363 -25.49 -7.30 17.95
CA GLU A 363 -24.67 -6.20 17.41
C GLU A 363 -24.94 -6.09 15.90
N SER A 364 -25.89 -5.23 15.52
CA SER A 364 -26.09 -4.90 14.10
C SER A 364 -24.86 -4.15 13.59
N LEU A 365 -24.18 -4.71 12.58
CA LEU A 365 -23.13 -4.01 11.86
C LEU A 365 -23.65 -2.65 11.37
N ALA A 366 -22.78 -1.63 11.36
CA ALA A 366 -23.12 -0.32 10.83
C ALA A 366 -23.69 -0.41 9.40
N TRP A 367 -24.60 0.50 9.06
CA TRP A 367 -25.35 0.47 7.79
C TRP A 367 -24.43 0.34 6.57
N PHE A 368 -23.25 0.99 6.57
CA PHE A 368 -22.33 0.95 5.44
C PHE A 368 -21.75 -0.44 5.15
N TRP A 369 -21.86 -1.42 6.04
CA TRP A 369 -21.45 -2.81 5.74
C TRP A 369 -22.43 -3.54 4.81
N SER A 370 -23.68 -3.06 4.66
CA SER A 370 -24.76 -3.78 3.96
C SER A 370 -25.36 -3.03 2.76
N VAL A 371 -24.80 -1.87 2.36
CA VAL A 371 -25.49 -0.91 1.46
C VAL A 371 -25.32 -1.16 -0.03
N GLU A 372 -24.34 -1.95 -0.47
CA GLU A 372 -23.92 -1.89 -1.88
C GLU A 372 -24.13 -3.15 -2.70
N VAL A 373 -24.62 -4.24 -2.10
CA VAL A 373 -24.79 -5.47 -2.85
C VAL A 373 -26.02 -6.18 -2.32
N ASP A 374 -26.92 -6.63 -3.22
CA ASP A 374 -27.64 -7.88 -3.03
C ASP A 374 -26.57 -8.96 -2.85
N LEU A 375 -25.99 -9.00 -1.64
CA LEU A 375 -25.07 -10.04 -1.24
C LEU A 375 -25.94 -11.29 -1.34
N GLY A 376 -25.69 -12.12 -2.37
CA GLY A 376 -25.87 -13.54 -2.20
C GLY A 376 -25.12 -14.01 -0.94
N ASP A 377 -25.19 -15.30 -0.61
CA ASP A 377 -24.76 -15.87 0.67
C ASP A 377 -23.38 -15.48 1.27
N GLN A 378 -22.50 -14.71 0.60
CA GLN A 378 -21.19 -14.28 1.09
C GLN A 378 -21.17 -12.84 1.65
N SER A 379 -20.91 -12.72 2.95
CA SER A 379 -20.80 -11.45 3.67
C SER A 379 -19.45 -10.77 3.42
N TRP A 380 -19.41 -9.43 3.39
CA TRP A 380 -18.19 -8.62 3.25
C TRP A 380 -17.08 -9.05 4.23
N ASN A 381 -17.47 -9.46 5.45
CA ASN A 381 -16.55 -9.96 6.46
C ASN A 381 -15.87 -11.27 6.04
N GLU A 382 -16.61 -12.24 5.52
CA GLU A 382 -16.07 -13.56 5.14
C GLU A 382 -15.04 -13.43 4.02
N GLU A 383 -15.33 -12.58 3.03
CA GLU A 383 -14.44 -12.32 1.91
C GLU A 383 -13.15 -11.61 2.35
N PHE A 384 -13.27 -10.65 3.27
CA PHE A 384 -12.12 -9.99 3.86
C PHE A 384 -11.24 -10.98 4.67
N TYR A 385 -11.87 -11.83 5.49
CA TYR A 385 -11.18 -12.87 6.25
C TYR A 385 -10.48 -13.88 5.35
N ARG A 386 -11.14 -14.32 4.27
CA ARG A 386 -10.57 -15.19 3.25
C ARG A 386 -9.28 -14.62 2.67
N VAL A 387 -9.32 -13.36 2.22
CA VAL A 387 -8.16 -12.68 1.61
C VAL A 387 -6.99 -12.60 2.59
N HIS A 388 -7.25 -12.21 3.84
CA HIS A 388 -6.20 -12.09 4.86
C HIS A 388 -5.63 -13.43 5.27
N TRP A 389 -6.48 -14.45 5.38
CA TRP A 389 -6.08 -15.82 5.63
C TRP A 389 -5.19 -16.34 4.51
N LEU A 390 -5.58 -16.17 3.24
CA LEU A 390 -4.80 -16.58 2.08
C LEU A 390 -3.46 -15.85 1.98
N ARG A 391 -3.44 -14.53 2.21
CA ARG A 391 -2.19 -13.74 2.19
C ARG A 391 -1.25 -14.14 3.32
N ALA A 392 -1.76 -14.38 4.53
CA ALA A 392 -0.97 -14.83 5.66
C ALA A 392 -0.39 -16.24 5.40
N LYS A 393 -1.20 -17.15 4.86
CA LYS A 393 -0.75 -18.48 4.43
C LYS A 393 0.35 -18.39 3.38
N ALA A 394 0.12 -17.63 2.31
CA ALA A 394 1.09 -17.49 1.22
C ALA A 394 2.40 -16.85 1.68
N LEU A 395 2.36 -15.91 2.64
CA LEU A 395 3.56 -15.36 3.26
C LEU A 395 4.33 -16.43 4.04
N TRP A 396 3.63 -17.25 4.83
CA TRP A 396 4.23 -18.35 5.58
C TRP A 396 4.82 -19.42 4.66
N ASP A 397 4.07 -19.86 3.65
CA ASP A 397 4.54 -20.81 2.64
C ASP A 397 5.77 -20.29 1.89
N ARG A 398 5.81 -18.99 1.55
CA ARG A 398 6.98 -18.37 0.91
C ARG A 398 8.22 -18.40 1.81
N TRP A 399 8.07 -18.16 3.11
CA TRP A 399 9.19 -18.27 4.05
C TRP A 399 9.66 -19.71 4.23
N ARG A 400 8.74 -20.68 4.20
CA ARG A 400 9.07 -22.12 4.19
C ARG A 400 9.83 -22.51 2.92
N GLU A 401 9.39 -22.01 1.77
CA GLU A 401 10.09 -22.20 0.51
C GLU A 401 11.49 -21.57 0.53
N GLU A 402 11.63 -20.30 0.97
CA GLU A 402 12.94 -19.64 1.07
C GLU A 402 13.88 -20.40 2.02
N MET A 403 13.38 -20.94 3.14
CA MET A 403 14.20 -21.75 4.04
C MET A 403 14.73 -23.01 3.34
N LEU A 404 13.86 -23.70 2.61
CA LEU A 404 14.25 -24.87 1.82
C LEU A 404 15.26 -24.50 0.73
N LEU A 405 15.01 -23.43 -0.03
CA LEU A 405 15.94 -22.94 -1.05
C LEU A 405 17.30 -22.57 -0.46
N VAL A 406 17.33 -21.83 0.65
CA VAL A 406 18.58 -21.44 1.30
C VAL A 406 19.36 -22.65 1.81
N THR A 407 18.69 -23.69 2.33
CA THR A 407 19.38 -24.94 2.71
C THR A 407 20.06 -25.62 1.53
N PHE A 408 19.39 -25.67 0.37
CA PHE A 408 19.99 -26.20 -0.85
C PHE A 408 21.09 -25.28 -1.40
N GLU A 409 20.91 -23.96 -1.38
CA GLU A 409 21.95 -22.99 -1.77
C GLU A 409 23.22 -23.15 -0.92
N MET A 410 23.09 -23.43 0.38
CA MET A 410 24.21 -23.69 1.29
C MET A 410 24.97 -24.96 0.88
N ASP A 411 24.26 -26.07 0.66
CA ASP A 411 24.85 -27.33 0.20
C ASP A 411 25.52 -27.19 -1.19
N TRP A 412 24.81 -26.59 -2.15
CA TRP A 412 25.33 -26.35 -3.50
C TRP A 412 26.55 -25.43 -3.51
N THR A 413 26.61 -24.44 -2.61
CA THR A 413 27.79 -23.57 -2.49
C THR A 413 29.02 -24.37 -2.07
N CYS A 414 28.89 -25.24 -1.06
CA CYS A 414 29.99 -26.12 -0.63
C CYS A 414 30.41 -27.08 -1.75
N LYS A 415 29.44 -27.75 -2.40
CA LYS A 415 29.69 -28.66 -3.52
C LYS A 415 30.37 -27.96 -4.70
N PHE A 416 29.97 -26.72 -5.01
CA PHE A 416 30.58 -25.92 -6.05
C PHE A 416 32.05 -25.61 -5.73
N PHE A 417 32.36 -25.23 -4.49
CA PHE A 417 33.76 -24.98 -4.09
C PHE A 417 34.62 -26.24 -4.10
N LEU A 418 34.07 -27.38 -3.66
CA LEU A 418 34.76 -28.67 -3.76
C LEU A 418 35.00 -29.07 -5.22
N TRP A 419 33.99 -28.94 -6.08
CA TRP A 419 34.14 -29.18 -7.51
C TRP A 419 35.21 -28.28 -8.13
N LYS A 420 35.23 -26.98 -7.79
CA LYS A 420 36.30 -26.07 -8.23
C LYS A 420 37.68 -26.48 -7.74
N THR A 421 37.78 -26.98 -6.51
CA THR A 421 39.03 -27.50 -5.95
C THR A 421 39.58 -28.63 -6.82
N THR A 422 38.73 -29.58 -7.21
CA THR A 422 39.08 -30.70 -8.09
C THR A 422 39.53 -30.22 -9.47
N ILE A 423 38.73 -29.37 -10.14
CA ILE A 423 39.05 -28.85 -11.48
C ILE A 423 40.40 -28.13 -11.49
N TRP A 424 40.68 -27.28 -10.50
CA TRP A 424 41.98 -26.61 -10.41
C TRP A 424 43.12 -27.55 -10.05
N GLY A 425 42.83 -28.64 -9.32
CA GLY A 425 43.79 -29.73 -9.07
C GLY A 425 44.16 -30.48 -10.34
N GLU A 426 43.18 -30.79 -11.20
CA GLU A 426 43.40 -31.41 -12.51
C GLU A 426 44.24 -30.50 -13.42
N HIS A 427 43.92 -29.20 -13.48
CA HIS A 427 44.72 -28.23 -14.23
C HIS A 427 46.16 -28.11 -13.70
N MET A 428 46.36 -28.26 -12.40
CA MET A 428 47.69 -28.29 -11.80
C MET A 428 48.49 -29.50 -12.31
N GLN A 429 47.87 -30.69 -12.30
CA GLN A 429 48.50 -31.92 -12.79
C GLN A 429 48.85 -31.80 -14.28
N GLU A 430 47.90 -31.38 -15.11
CA GLU A 430 48.11 -31.20 -16.56
C GLU A 430 49.26 -30.19 -16.85
N SER A 431 49.34 -29.11 -16.06
CA SER A 431 50.41 -28.12 -16.20
C SER A 431 51.79 -28.69 -15.83
N LEU A 432 51.85 -29.58 -14.83
CA LEU A 432 53.08 -30.27 -14.44
C LEU A 432 53.53 -31.24 -15.54
N GLU A 433 52.60 -31.99 -16.14
CA GLU A 433 52.87 -32.87 -17.28
C GLU A 433 53.41 -32.11 -18.49
N LYS A 434 52.82 -30.94 -18.79
CA LYS A 434 53.26 -30.04 -19.87
C LYS A 434 54.53 -29.24 -19.53
N ARG A 435 55.14 -29.44 -18.36
CA ARG A 435 56.34 -28.72 -17.86
C ARG A 435 56.16 -27.20 -17.83
N LEU A 436 54.97 -26.74 -17.42
CA LEU A 436 54.62 -25.32 -17.25
C LEU A 436 54.53 -24.97 -15.75
N PRO A 437 55.65 -24.80 -15.04
CA PRO A 437 55.66 -24.68 -13.57
C PRO A 437 54.88 -23.47 -13.05
N GLY A 438 54.87 -22.35 -13.76
CA GLY A 438 54.10 -21.15 -13.38
C GLY A 438 52.60 -21.38 -13.42
N HIS A 439 52.10 -22.09 -14.44
CA HIS A 439 50.68 -22.45 -14.57
C HIS A 439 50.29 -23.43 -13.47
N GLY A 440 51.14 -24.42 -13.19
CA GLY A 440 50.96 -25.35 -12.07
C GLY A 440 50.86 -24.64 -10.72
N CYS A 441 51.76 -23.70 -10.44
CA CYS A 441 51.72 -22.92 -9.19
C CYS A 441 50.43 -22.09 -9.06
N TYR A 442 49.98 -21.44 -10.15
CA TYR A 442 48.74 -20.67 -10.13
C TYR A 442 47.51 -21.57 -9.92
N ALA A 443 47.44 -22.69 -10.63
CA ALA A 443 46.36 -23.67 -10.48
C ALA A 443 46.31 -24.26 -9.06
N GLY A 444 47.48 -24.60 -8.48
CA GLY A 444 47.58 -25.04 -7.09
C GLY A 444 47.09 -24.00 -6.09
N ARG A 445 47.43 -22.71 -6.28
CA ARG A 445 46.90 -21.61 -5.46
C ARG A 445 45.38 -21.49 -5.58
N GLN A 446 44.81 -21.60 -6.78
CA GLN A 446 43.36 -21.57 -6.97
C GLN A 446 42.69 -22.76 -6.29
N SER A 447 43.20 -23.98 -6.48
CA SER A 447 42.69 -25.19 -5.82
C SER A 447 42.67 -25.03 -4.29
N HIS A 448 43.77 -24.53 -3.70
CA HIS A 448 43.85 -24.28 -2.27
C HIS A 448 42.84 -23.21 -1.80
N MET A 449 42.68 -22.10 -2.53
CA MET A 449 41.71 -21.06 -2.20
C MET A 449 40.27 -21.61 -2.18
N TYR A 450 39.87 -22.40 -3.18
CA TYR A 450 38.54 -23.01 -3.21
C TYR A 450 38.35 -24.05 -2.10
N SER A 451 39.40 -24.80 -1.74
CA SER A 451 39.37 -25.73 -0.62
C SER A 451 39.12 -25.01 0.71
N LEU A 452 39.82 -23.89 0.95
CA LEU A 452 39.59 -23.05 2.12
C LEU A 452 38.16 -22.48 2.14
N LEU A 453 37.66 -21.97 1.01
CA LEU A 453 36.29 -21.46 0.91
C LEU A 453 35.24 -22.56 1.22
N ALA A 454 35.49 -23.80 0.77
CA ALA A 454 34.62 -24.94 1.07
C ALA A 454 34.60 -25.26 2.57
N GLN A 455 35.78 -25.39 3.19
CA GLN A 455 35.92 -25.68 4.61
C GLN A 455 35.29 -24.59 5.47
N ASP A 456 35.58 -23.32 5.17
CA ASP A 456 35.01 -22.16 5.86
C ASP A 456 33.48 -22.10 5.77
N ALA A 457 32.93 -22.37 4.58
CA ALA A 457 31.49 -22.35 4.37
C ALA A 457 30.83 -23.51 5.11
N GLN A 458 31.37 -24.73 4.98
CA GLN A 458 30.85 -25.92 5.63
C GLN A 458 30.85 -25.77 7.15
N ALA A 459 31.95 -25.32 7.75
CA ALA A 459 32.04 -25.07 9.19
C ALA A 459 30.98 -24.06 9.63
N ALA A 460 30.90 -22.89 8.97
CA ALA A 460 29.92 -21.87 9.34
C ALA A 460 28.46 -22.31 9.17
N PHE A 461 28.17 -23.17 8.19
CA PHE A 461 26.83 -23.69 7.95
C PHE A 461 26.45 -24.75 8.99
N GLN A 462 27.37 -25.65 9.35
CA GLN A 462 27.18 -26.64 10.41
C GLN A 462 27.01 -25.97 11.77
N ASP A 463 27.88 -25.03 12.13
CA ASP A 463 27.79 -24.26 13.37
C ASP A 463 26.43 -23.55 13.47
N LEU A 464 25.99 -22.94 12.36
CA LEU A 464 24.70 -22.25 12.32
C LEU A 464 23.53 -23.22 12.51
N GLN A 465 23.56 -24.39 11.89
CA GLN A 465 22.51 -25.40 12.07
C GLN A 465 22.50 -25.95 13.49
N ASN A 466 23.66 -26.24 14.08
CA ASN A 466 23.79 -26.77 15.44
C ASN A 466 23.30 -25.79 16.51
N VAL A 467 23.78 -24.54 16.48
CA VAL A 467 23.35 -23.48 17.42
C VAL A 467 21.83 -23.26 17.36
N LEU A 468 21.25 -23.42 16.16
CA LEU A 468 19.83 -23.18 15.96
C LEU A 468 18.96 -24.38 16.33
N ILE A 469 19.47 -25.62 16.27
CA ILE A 469 18.84 -26.82 16.83
C ILE A 469 18.79 -26.70 18.36
N GLU A 470 19.91 -26.37 18.99
CA GLU A 470 20.00 -26.19 20.45
C GLU A 470 19.06 -25.09 20.96
N ALA A 471 18.92 -23.99 20.22
CA ALA A 471 18.00 -22.90 20.55
C ALA A 471 16.52 -23.16 20.17
N GLY A 472 16.19 -24.33 19.61
CA GLY A 472 14.82 -24.73 19.26
C GLY A 472 14.19 -25.73 20.22
N ASP A 473 14.97 -26.30 21.15
CA ASP A 473 14.53 -27.22 22.20
C ASP A 473 14.27 -26.50 23.56
N GLU A 474 14.34 -25.16 23.59
CA GLU A 474 13.81 -24.27 24.64
C GLU A 474 12.54 -23.57 24.16
#